data_AF-A0A256Y904-F1
#
_entry.id   AF-A0A256Y904-F1
#
_cell.length_a   1.000
_cell.length_b   1.000
_cell.length_c   1.000
_cell.angle_alpha   90.00
_cell.angle_beta   90.00
_cell.angle_gamma   90.00
#
_symmetry.space_group_name_H-M   'P 1'
#
loop_
_entity.id
_entity.type
_entity.pdbx_description
1 polymer ?
#
loop_
_entity_poly.entity_id
_entity_poly.type
_entity_poly.pdbx_seq_one_letter_code
_entity_poly.pdbx_strand_id
1 'polypeptide(L)' 'MTKIKFRDIEGMGKEERNKKLSELKLELMKAQTTSEKQNGAKTKQIKKFIARILTAENKPKEAKK' A
#
# COMPACT_ATOMS: atom_id res chain seq x y z
N MET A 1 -4.05 13.76 2.15
CA MET A 1 -3.59 12.36 2.02
C MET A 1 -2.19 12.36 1.44
N THR A 2 -1.23 11.86 2.23
CA THR A 2 0.21 11.93 1.96
C THR A 2 0.59 10.97 0.84
N LYS A 3 1.13 11.49 -0.27
CA LYS A 3 1.72 10.68 -1.34
C LYS A 3 3.02 10.07 -0.82
N ILE A 4 2.98 8.86 -0.27
CA ILE A 4 4.20 8.11 0.04
C ILE A 4 4.87 7.72 -1.28
N LYS A 5 6.14 8.09 -1.46
CA LYS A 5 6.89 7.79 -2.68
C LYS A 5 7.32 6.34 -2.64
N PHE A 6 7.55 5.76 -3.82
CA PHE A 6 8.01 4.38 -3.92
C PHE A 6 9.36 4.16 -3.22
N ARG A 7 10.27 5.15 -3.27
CA ARG A 7 11.53 5.15 -2.53
C ARG A 7 11.37 5.02 -1.02
N ASP A 8 10.34 5.65 -0.46
CA ASP A 8 10.07 5.55 0.98
C ASP A 8 9.68 4.10 1.33
N ILE A 9 8.86 3.46 0.50
CA ILE A 9 8.45 2.04 0.65
C ILE A 9 9.67 1.12 0.53
N GLU A 10 10.58 1.39 -0.40
CA GLU A 10 11.83 0.63 -0.55
C GLU A 10 12.76 0.78 0.67
N GLY A 11 12.74 1.93 1.34
CA GLY A 11 13.45 2.16 2.59
C GLY A 11 12.82 1.50 3.82
N MET A 12 11.52 1.14 3.77
CA MET A 12 10.85 0.46 4.89
C MET A 12 11.39 -0.96 5.08
N GLY A 13 11.62 -1.35 6.32
CA GLY A 13 11.91 -2.74 6.69
C GLY A 13 10.71 -3.67 6.43
N LYS A 14 10.95 -4.98 6.36
CA LYS A 14 9.89 -5.98 6.09
C LYS A 14 8.74 -5.91 7.10
N GLU A 15 9.06 -5.78 8.40
CA GLU A 15 8.05 -5.65 9.45
C GLU A 15 7.25 -4.34 9.33
N GLU A 16 7.91 -3.24 8.99
CA GLU A 16 7.26 -1.94 8.82
C GLU A 16 6.30 -1.96 7.62
N ARG A 17 6.73 -2.58 6.50
CA ARG A 17 5.86 -2.81 5.34
C ARG A 17 4.64 -3.66 5.70
N ASN A 18 4.83 -4.73 6.47
CA ASN A 18 3.75 -5.64 6.83
C ASN A 18 2.72 -5.00 7.79
N LYS A 19 3.20 -4.17 8.74
CA LYS A 19 2.34 -3.33 9.59
C LYS A 19 1.53 -2.36 8.73
N LYS A 20 2.19 -1.62 7.83
CA LYS A 20 1.55 -0.68 6.90
C LYS A 20 0.50 -1.39 6.04
N LEU A 21 0.82 -2.57 5.51
CA LEU A 21 -0.06 -3.36 4.67
C LEU A 21 -1.33 -3.80 5.42
N SER A 22 -1.19 -4.17 6.68
CA SER A 22 -2.31 -4.56 7.54
C SER A 22 -3.24 -3.39 7.83
N GLU A 23 -2.68 -2.21 8.15
CA GLU A 23 -3.44 -0.98 8.35
C GLU A 23 -4.24 -0.59 7.09
N LEU A 24 -3.59 -0.63 5.92
CA LEU A 24 -4.22 -0.30 4.65
C LEU A 24 -5.32 -1.26 4.23
N LYS A 25 -5.17 -2.56 4.54
CA LYS A 25 -6.23 -3.56 4.32
C LYS A 25 -7.45 -3.28 5.20
N LEU A 26 -7.23 -2.87 6.44
CA LEU A 26 -8.31 -2.51 7.37
C LEU A 26 -9.02 -1.21 6.95
N GLU A 27 -8.26 -0.21 6.50
CA GLU A 27 -8.83 0.99 5.88
C GLU A 27 -9.60 0.67 4.60
N LEU A 28 -9.11 -0.25 3.78
CA LEU A 28 -9.81 -0.71 2.57
C LEU A 28 -11.16 -1.34 2.92
N MET A 29 -11.19 -2.24 3.91
CA MET A 29 -12.43 -2.87 4.37
C MET A 29 -13.45 -1.83 4.83
N LYS A 30 -13.04 -0.85 5.66
CA LYS A 30 -13.90 0.25 6.11
C LYS A 30 -14.38 1.13 4.95
N ALA A 31 -13.52 1.36 3.97
CA ALA A 31 -13.87 2.15 2.79
C ALA A 31 -14.84 1.43 1.85
N GLN A 32 -14.84 0.08 1.84
CA GLN A 32 -15.76 -0.75 1.06
C GLN A 32 -17.13 -0.93 1.72
N THR A 33 -17.22 -0.92 3.05
CA THR A 33 -18.51 -0.98 3.76
C THR A 33 -19.31 0.32 3.64
N THR A 34 -18.64 1.42 3.29
CA THR A 34 -19.29 2.71 3.01
C THR A 34 -19.54 2.82 1.51
N SER A 35 -20.74 3.23 1.08
CA SER A 35 -21.17 3.20 -0.34
C SER A 35 -20.12 3.73 -1.33
N GLU A 36 -19.88 2.97 -2.41
CA GLU A 36 -18.84 3.23 -3.43
C GLU A 36 -18.87 4.64 -4.03
N LYS A 37 -20.06 5.27 -4.11
CA LYS A 37 -20.25 6.61 -4.68
C LYS A 37 -19.50 7.71 -3.91
N GLN A 38 -19.27 7.56 -2.60
CA GLN A 38 -18.56 8.55 -1.78
C GLN A 38 -17.06 8.28 -1.65
N ASN A 39 -16.64 7.01 -1.75
CA ASN A 39 -15.27 6.60 -1.40
C ASN A 39 -14.46 5.98 -2.55
N GLY A 40 -14.99 5.86 -3.77
CA GLY A 40 -14.31 5.22 -4.90
C GLY A 40 -12.88 5.75 -5.16
N ALA A 41 -12.65 7.07 -5.01
CA ALA A 41 -11.33 7.66 -5.16
C ALA A 41 -10.35 7.24 -4.04
N LYS A 42 -10.83 7.10 -2.79
CA LYS A 42 -10.03 6.64 -1.64
C LYS A 42 -9.71 5.15 -1.78
N THR A 43 -10.71 4.34 -2.11
CA THR A 43 -10.57 2.90 -2.37
C THR A 43 -9.54 2.63 -3.47
N LYS A 44 -9.60 3.39 -4.58
CA LYS A 44 -8.61 3.29 -5.68
C LYS A 44 -7.20 3.64 -5.23
N GLN A 45 -7.04 4.64 -4.37
CA GLN A 45 -5.73 5.03 -3.84
C GLN A 45 -5.16 3.99 -2.87
N ILE A 46 -5.98 3.46 -1.96
CA ILE A 46 -5.58 2.41 -1.01
C ILE A 46 -5.13 1.15 -1.76
N LYS A 47 -5.91 0.71 -2.77
CA LYS A 47 -5.53 -0.43 -3.64
C LYS A 47 -4.19 -0.19 -4.35
N LYS A 48 -3.98 1.01 -4.93
CA LYS A 48 -2.69 1.37 -5.55
C LYS A 48 -1.54 1.34 -4.55
N PHE A 49 -1.79 1.73 -3.32
CA PHE A 49 -0.77 1.78 -2.30
C PHE A 49 -0.36 0.37 -1.83
N ILE A 50 -1.34 -0.50 -1.60
CA ILE A 50 -1.11 -1.94 -1.33
C ILE A 50 -0.31 -2.58 -2.48
N ALA A 51 -0.70 -2.33 -3.74
CA ALA A 51 0.01 -2.88 -4.90
C ALA A 51 1.49 -2.46 -4.96
N ARG A 52 1.81 -1.20 -4.60
CA ARG A 52 3.20 -0.72 -4.54
C ARG A 52 4.01 -1.39 -3.44
N ILE A 53 3.43 -1.61 -2.26
CA ILE A 53 4.09 -2.33 -1.16
C ILE A 53 4.38 -3.77 -1.58
N LEU A 54 3.38 -4.47 -2.14
CA LEU A 54 3.55 -5.85 -2.61
C LEU A 54 4.59 -5.95 -3.74
N THR A 55 4.65 -4.95 -4.62
CA THR A 55 5.67 -4.87 -5.68
C THR A 55 7.07 -4.66 -5.09
N ALA A 56 7.20 -3.85 -4.04
CA ALA A 56 8.46 -3.65 -3.34
C ALA A 56 8.91 -4.89 -2.53
N GLU A 57 7.96 -5.74 -2.09
CA GLU A 57 8.26 -7.03 -1.45
C GLU A 57 8.62 -8.12 -2.46
N ASN A 58 7.92 -8.18 -3.59
CA ASN A 58 8.13 -9.19 -4.65
C ASN A 58 9.25 -8.84 -5.63
N LYS A 59 9.88 -7.66 -5.50
CA LYS A 59 11.05 -7.31 -6.29
C LYS A 59 12.13 -8.36 -6.00
N PRO A 60 12.55 -9.18 -6.99
CA PRO A 60 13.62 -10.14 -6.77
C PRO A 60 14.83 -9.37 -6.27
N LYS A 61 15.51 -9.91 -5.25
CA LYS A 61 16.79 -9.38 -4.76
C LYS A 61 17.88 -9.64 -5.81
N GLU A 62 17.75 -9.06 -6.99
CA GLU A 62 18.75 -9.11 -8.07
C GLU A 62 18.88 -7.69 -8.64
N ALA A 63 20.04 -7.07 -8.76
CA ALA A 63 21.39 -7.46 -8.40
C ALA A 63 22.10 -6.17 -7.94
N LYS A 64 22.86 -6.25 -6.84
CA LYS A 64 24.02 -5.37 -6.74
C LYS A 64 24.93 -5.78 -7.90
N LYS A 65 24.94 -5.00 -8.98
CA LYS A 65 26.10 -4.86 -9.86
C LYS A 65 26.86 -3.64 -9.38
#